data_AF-A0ABD2ELX7-F1
#
_entry.id   AF-A0ABD2ELX7-F1
#
_cell.length_a   1.000
_cell.length_b   1.000
_cell.length_c   1.000
_cell.angle_alpha   90.00
_cell.angle_beta   90.00
_cell.angle_gamma   90.00
#
_symmetry.space_group_name_H-M   'P 1'
#
loop_
_entity.id
_entity.type
_entity.pdbx_description
1 polymer ?
#
loop_
_entity_poly.entity_id
_entity_poly.type
_entity_poly.pdbx_seq_one_letter_code
_entity_poly.pdbx_strand_id
1 'polypeptide(L)'
;MMVWKRLNRAFCLGWRLPLLLLPWGNLLTARSPLYRLKSLQAQEEARHKSSDRRSSDSRRSEARSSERRSEQRSSSKRSSDQRNSDAKSDYEKQIRNLKDEIAVLSAEKSTLQGRSSRSRSPSPDPCSRSHSRSRSRSRSGSPSAIMKIRTPSPNRSKLSSVARKAALLSRFSDAYSQARLDAQCLLRRCIDKAETVQRIIYIATVEAFHVAKMAFRHFKIRVRKSLTPSYVGSNDFENAVSDYIICHLDLYDAQSSVNDVIRAMNINPKISFPPEVDFCLLSDFIREICCIAFAMQALEPPLDIAFGADGEVFNDYKYRRSYDSDFTAPLVLYHVWPALMENDCVIMKGEAVTRRGAFISRSRSPSPIRCGLPRF
;
A
#
# COMPACT_ATOMS: atom_id res chain seq x y z
N MET A 1 49.75 24.41 -36.30
CA MET A 1 48.90 24.37 -37.51
C MET A 1 47.51 23.93 -37.04
N MET A 2 46.53 24.81 -36.72
CA MET A 2 45.76 25.69 -37.62
C MET A 2 45.35 24.95 -38.91
N VAL A 3 44.11 24.82 -39.39
CA VAL A 3 42.84 25.58 -39.31
C VAL A 3 41.77 24.69 -40.01
N TRP A 4 40.61 24.42 -39.43
CA TRP A 4 39.27 24.96 -39.80
C TRP A 4 38.80 24.83 -41.27
N LYS A 5 37.70 24.07 -41.48
CA LYS A 5 36.58 24.23 -42.46
C LYS A 5 35.64 23.02 -42.23
N ARG A 6 34.42 23.06 -41.68
CA ARG A 6 33.27 24.01 -41.69
C ARG A 6 32.67 24.24 -43.10
N LEU A 7 31.61 23.48 -43.43
CA LEU A 7 30.24 23.92 -43.80
C LEU A 7 29.42 22.64 -44.12
N ASN A 8 28.27 22.27 -43.54
CA ASN A 8 27.11 22.92 -42.89
C ASN A 8 25.94 23.25 -43.84
N ARG A 9 24.76 22.73 -43.46
CA ARG A 9 23.34 23.05 -43.78
C ARG A 9 22.59 21.89 -44.47
N ALA A 10 21.42 21.44 -44.00
CA ALA A 10 20.45 22.01 -43.08
C ALA A 10 19.64 20.91 -42.38
N PHE A 11 19.32 21.08 -41.09
CA PHE A 11 17.98 20.95 -40.52
C PHE A 11 18.10 21.22 -39.00
N CYS A 12 18.05 22.50 -38.66
CA CYS A 12 17.57 22.97 -37.36
C CYS A 12 16.38 23.85 -37.70
N LEU A 13 15.25 23.69 -36.98
CA LEU A 13 14.51 24.79 -36.37
C LEU A 13 13.35 24.24 -35.52
N GLY A 14 13.36 24.63 -34.24
CA GLY A 14 12.32 24.45 -33.24
C GLY A 14 12.25 23.01 -32.71
N TRP A 15 12.30 22.70 -31.42
CA TRP A 15 11.65 23.41 -30.32
C TRP A 15 12.60 23.47 -29.12
N ARG A 16 13.02 24.69 -28.77
CA ARG A 16 13.60 25.04 -27.49
C ARG A 16 13.01 26.39 -27.10
N LEU A 17 12.27 26.43 -25.99
CA LEU A 17 12.03 27.60 -25.13
C LEU A 17 11.17 27.14 -23.93
N PRO A 18 11.24 27.81 -22.78
CA PRO A 18 12.25 27.50 -21.77
C PRO A 18 11.65 26.94 -20.49
N LEU A 19 12.41 26.06 -19.84
CA LEU A 19 12.26 25.70 -18.43
C LEU A 19 12.45 26.95 -17.57
N LEU A 20 11.36 27.62 -17.23
CA LEU A 20 11.35 28.53 -16.10
C LEU A 20 11.33 27.68 -14.82
N LEU A 21 12.49 27.72 -14.16
CA LEU A 21 12.68 27.45 -12.74
C LEU A 21 11.54 28.09 -11.93
N LEU A 22 10.62 27.27 -11.46
CA LEU A 22 9.84 27.57 -10.26
C LEU A 22 10.48 26.79 -9.11
N PRO A 23 10.89 27.45 -8.02
CA PRO A 23 11.46 26.78 -6.87
C PRO A 23 10.34 26.12 -6.06
N TRP A 24 10.08 24.84 -6.29
CA TRP A 24 9.10 24.05 -5.52
C TRP A 24 9.66 23.57 -4.16
N GLY A 25 10.49 24.40 -3.52
CA GLY A 25 11.04 24.16 -2.18
C GLY A 25 10.05 24.33 -1.04
N ASN A 26 8.82 24.81 -1.29
CA ASN A 26 7.90 25.26 -0.25
C ASN A 26 6.67 24.36 -0.02
N LEU A 27 6.64 23.13 -0.56
CA LEU A 27 5.57 22.16 -0.27
C LEU A 27 5.97 21.06 0.73
N LEU A 28 7.23 21.04 1.17
CA LEU A 28 7.65 20.23 2.32
C LEU A 28 7.21 20.84 3.67
N THR A 29 6.92 22.14 3.71
CA THR A 29 6.45 22.86 4.90
C THR A 29 4.95 22.70 5.18
N ALA A 30 4.17 22.18 4.23
CA ALA A 30 2.74 21.90 4.42
C ALA A 30 2.43 20.47 4.94
N ARG A 31 3.45 19.67 5.28
CA ARG A 31 3.31 18.27 5.74
C ARG A 31 2.95 18.10 7.23
N SER A 32 3.11 19.14 8.04
CA SER A 32 2.86 19.10 9.49
C SER A 32 1.38 19.04 9.92
N PRO A 33 0.40 19.64 9.20
CA PRO A 33 -1.00 19.61 9.64
C PRO A 33 -1.68 18.25 9.43
N LEU A 34 -1.44 17.54 8.33
CA LEU A 34 -2.14 16.26 8.05
C LEU A 34 -1.67 15.10 8.94
N TYR A 35 -0.38 15.08 9.30
CA TYR A 35 0.16 14.15 10.29
C TYR A 35 -0.41 14.42 11.69
N ARG A 36 -0.57 15.70 12.05
CA ARG A 36 -1.16 16.12 13.31
C ARG A 36 -2.68 15.90 13.33
N LEU A 37 -3.40 16.16 12.24
CA LEU A 37 -4.85 15.98 12.14
C LEU A 37 -5.25 14.51 12.22
N LYS A 38 -4.55 13.61 11.51
CA LYS A 38 -4.87 12.18 11.58
C LYS A 38 -4.52 11.55 12.93
N SER A 39 -3.43 11.98 13.56
CA SER A 39 -3.09 11.53 14.93
C SER A 39 -4.02 12.11 15.99
N LEU A 40 -4.45 13.37 15.85
CA LEU A 40 -5.45 13.98 16.72
C LEU A 40 -6.83 13.32 16.57
N GLN A 41 -7.26 13.04 15.34
CA GLN A 41 -8.53 12.34 15.08
C GLN A 41 -8.54 10.93 15.70
N ALA A 42 -7.46 10.17 15.53
CA ALA A 42 -7.33 8.85 16.17
C ALA A 42 -7.27 8.94 17.70
N GLN A 43 -6.67 10.00 18.25
CA GLN A 43 -6.62 10.28 19.69
C GLN A 43 -8.00 10.70 20.24
N GLU A 44 -8.80 11.42 19.47
CA GLU A 44 -10.15 11.86 19.82
C GLU A 44 -11.16 10.69 19.77
N GLU A 45 -11.10 9.86 18.74
CA GLU A 45 -11.89 8.62 18.64
C GLU A 45 -11.57 7.63 19.78
N ALA A 46 -10.30 7.57 20.22
CA ALA A 46 -9.90 6.78 21.38
C ALA A 46 -10.41 7.35 22.72
N ARG A 47 -10.51 8.69 22.83
CA ARG A 47 -11.08 9.35 24.02
C ARG A 47 -12.59 9.10 24.13
N HIS A 48 -13.33 9.20 23.04
CA HIS A 48 -14.78 8.92 23.02
C HIS A 48 -15.09 7.47 23.40
N LYS A 49 -14.30 6.50 22.92
CA LYS A 49 -14.41 5.09 23.35
C LYS A 49 -14.12 4.88 24.85
N SER A 50 -13.25 5.71 25.44
CA SER A 50 -12.89 5.61 26.86
C SER A 50 -13.93 6.28 27.77
N SER A 51 -14.60 7.34 27.33
CA SER A 51 -15.69 8.00 28.06
C SER A 51 -16.96 7.15 28.08
N ASP A 52 -17.26 6.46 26.97
CA ASP A 52 -18.42 5.55 26.90
C ASP A 52 -18.27 4.35 27.85
N ARG A 53 -17.04 3.85 28.03
CA ARG A 53 -16.73 2.78 29.00
C ARG A 53 -16.77 3.26 30.46
N ARG A 54 -16.41 4.52 30.74
CA ARG A 54 -16.52 5.10 32.10
C ARG A 54 -17.96 5.44 32.48
N SER A 55 -18.81 5.78 31.51
CA SER A 55 -20.25 6.00 31.72
C SER A 55 -20.99 4.70 32.10
N SER A 56 -20.53 3.55 31.61
CA SER A 56 -21.11 2.24 31.96
C SER A 56 -20.72 1.72 33.35
N ASP A 57 -19.55 2.10 33.88
CA ASP A 57 -19.10 1.62 35.21
C ASP A 57 -19.60 2.49 36.38
N SER A 58 -20.05 3.73 36.14
CA SER A 58 -20.55 4.62 37.19
C SER A 58 -22.02 4.37 37.59
N ARG A 59 -22.74 3.43 36.95
CA ARG A 59 -24.16 3.18 37.22
C ARG A 59 -24.48 1.95 38.06
N ARG A 60 -23.47 1.31 38.68
CA ARG A 60 -23.68 0.07 39.45
C ARG A 60 -23.81 0.24 40.96
N SER A 61 -23.83 1.49 41.44
CA SER A 61 -23.93 1.77 42.87
C SER A 61 -24.83 2.98 43.11
N GLU A 62 -26.14 2.85 42.93
CA GLU A 62 -27.11 3.64 43.72
C GLU A 62 -28.56 3.17 43.54
N ALA A 63 -29.22 3.06 44.70
CA ALA A 63 -30.64 3.27 44.96
C ALA A 63 -31.69 2.31 44.36
N ARG A 64 -32.15 1.42 45.25
CA ARG A 64 -33.57 1.12 45.45
C ARG A 64 -34.41 2.42 45.38
N SER A 65 -35.24 2.59 44.36
CA SER A 65 -36.54 3.27 44.44
C SER A 65 -37.25 3.28 43.08
N SER A 66 -38.58 3.24 43.13
CA SER A 66 -39.56 3.57 42.07
C SER A 66 -39.96 2.47 41.07
N GLU A 67 -40.90 1.66 41.54
CA GLU A 67 -41.72 0.67 40.84
C GLU A 67 -42.83 1.29 39.95
N ARG A 68 -42.56 2.42 39.28
CA ARG A 68 -43.55 3.10 38.41
C ARG A 68 -43.04 3.45 37.00
N ARG A 69 -41.97 2.78 36.54
CA ARG A 69 -41.37 3.02 35.20
C ARG A 69 -41.28 1.77 34.32
N SER A 70 -41.95 0.70 34.70
CA SER A 70 -41.88 -0.64 34.11
C SER A 70 -42.77 -0.82 32.87
N GLU A 71 -43.87 -0.08 32.73
CA GLU A 71 -44.83 -0.33 31.65
C GLU A 71 -44.41 0.28 30.31
N GLN A 72 -43.81 1.48 30.30
CA GLN A 72 -43.41 2.17 29.07
C GLN A 72 -42.12 1.62 28.42
N ARG A 73 -41.27 0.95 29.20
CA ARG A 73 -40.06 0.25 28.71
C ARG A 73 -40.36 -1.13 28.11
N SER A 74 -41.46 -1.76 28.51
CA SER A 74 -41.83 -3.11 28.03
C SER A 74 -42.42 -3.08 26.60
N SER A 75 -43.20 -2.05 26.27
CA SER A 75 -43.76 -1.84 24.92
C SER A 75 -42.68 -1.44 23.91
N SER A 76 -41.75 -0.58 24.32
CA SER A 76 -40.65 -0.12 23.47
C SER A 76 -39.70 -1.27 23.10
N LYS A 77 -39.40 -2.16 24.05
CA LYS A 77 -38.51 -3.32 23.86
C LYS A 77 -39.14 -4.41 22.99
N ARG A 78 -40.44 -4.70 23.15
CA ARG A 78 -41.19 -5.59 22.23
C ARG A 78 -41.22 -5.05 20.80
N SER A 79 -41.35 -3.73 20.62
CA SER A 79 -41.38 -3.12 19.28
C SER A 79 -40.02 -3.15 18.56
N SER A 80 -38.91 -3.12 19.29
CA SER A 80 -37.56 -3.22 18.72
C SER A 80 -37.19 -4.67 18.39
N ASP A 81 -37.60 -5.63 19.21
CA ASP A 81 -37.34 -7.05 18.97
C ASP A 81 -38.15 -7.57 17.78
N GLN A 82 -39.38 -7.08 17.59
CA GLN A 82 -40.21 -7.42 16.42
C GLN A 82 -39.63 -6.87 15.11
N ARG A 83 -39.17 -5.61 15.09
CA ARG A 83 -38.50 -5.04 13.89
C ARG A 83 -37.21 -5.77 13.54
N ASN A 84 -36.51 -6.30 14.53
CA ASN A 84 -35.27 -7.05 14.31
C ASN A 84 -35.54 -8.49 13.82
N SER A 85 -36.64 -9.11 14.23
CA SER A 85 -37.08 -10.40 13.67
C SER A 85 -37.54 -10.27 12.23
N ASP A 86 -38.27 -9.21 11.91
CA ASP A 86 -38.80 -8.97 10.57
C ASP A 86 -37.64 -8.71 9.59
N ALA A 87 -36.67 -7.87 9.97
CA ALA A 87 -35.46 -7.63 9.19
C ALA A 87 -34.64 -8.92 8.96
N LYS A 88 -34.51 -9.77 9.99
CA LYS A 88 -33.81 -11.06 9.86
C LYS A 88 -34.55 -12.00 8.89
N SER A 89 -35.88 -12.01 8.92
CA SER A 89 -36.70 -12.80 8.00
C SER A 89 -36.57 -12.34 6.54
N ASP A 90 -36.41 -11.03 6.32
CA ASP A 90 -36.18 -10.47 4.99
C ASP A 90 -34.80 -10.82 4.44
N TYR A 91 -33.77 -10.83 5.29
CA TYR A 91 -32.43 -11.32 4.91
C TYR A 91 -32.44 -12.81 4.60
N GLU A 92 -33.16 -13.65 5.37
CA GLU A 92 -33.29 -15.08 5.07
C GLU A 92 -34.02 -15.33 3.74
N LYS A 93 -35.05 -14.53 3.42
CA LYS A 93 -35.73 -14.57 2.12
C LYS A 93 -34.80 -14.14 0.99
N GLN A 94 -34.02 -13.08 1.15
CA GLN A 94 -33.03 -12.66 0.14
C GLN A 94 -31.98 -13.73 -0.11
N ILE A 95 -31.47 -14.38 0.95
CA ILE A 95 -30.50 -15.48 0.80
C ILE A 95 -31.13 -16.66 0.06
N ARG A 96 -32.41 -16.97 0.29
CA ARG A 96 -33.11 -18.03 -0.43
C ARG A 96 -33.30 -17.68 -1.91
N ASN A 97 -33.75 -16.47 -2.20
CA ASN A 97 -33.93 -16.00 -3.57
C ASN A 97 -32.62 -15.98 -4.37
N LEU A 98 -31.53 -15.50 -3.76
CA LEU A 98 -30.20 -15.53 -4.38
C LEU A 98 -29.69 -16.96 -4.63
N LYS A 99 -30.01 -17.91 -3.74
CA LYS A 99 -29.67 -19.33 -3.97
C LYS A 99 -30.45 -19.91 -5.14
N ASP A 100 -31.73 -19.56 -5.27
CA ASP A 100 -32.57 -20.02 -6.37
C ASP A 100 -32.11 -19.40 -7.70
N GLU A 101 -31.74 -18.12 -7.71
CA GLU A 101 -31.12 -17.47 -8.88
C GLU A 101 -29.79 -18.12 -9.27
N ILE A 102 -28.92 -18.44 -8.30
CA ILE A 102 -27.67 -19.17 -8.57
C ILE A 102 -27.96 -20.57 -9.14
N ALA A 103 -28.97 -21.27 -8.63
CA ALA A 103 -29.36 -22.58 -9.14
C ALA A 103 -29.82 -22.50 -10.60
N VAL A 104 -30.68 -21.53 -10.93
CA VAL A 104 -31.16 -21.29 -12.31
C VAL A 104 -29.99 -20.92 -13.23
N LEU A 105 -29.15 -19.96 -12.84
CA LEU A 105 -27.98 -19.54 -13.61
C LEU A 105 -26.98 -20.69 -13.79
N SER A 106 -26.86 -21.59 -12.82
CA SER A 106 -26.00 -22.78 -12.92
C SER A 106 -26.55 -23.82 -13.90
N ALA A 107 -27.88 -23.98 -13.97
CA ALA A 107 -28.55 -24.85 -14.93
C ALA A 107 -28.48 -24.28 -16.36
N GLU A 108 -28.60 -22.95 -16.51
CA GLU A 108 -28.40 -22.29 -17.80
C GLU A 108 -26.95 -22.40 -18.28
N LYS A 109 -25.98 -22.25 -17.36
CA LYS A 109 -24.57 -22.44 -17.67
C LYS A 109 -24.26 -23.88 -18.12
N SER A 110 -24.86 -24.89 -17.47
CA SER A 110 -24.63 -26.29 -17.85
C SER A 110 -25.24 -26.65 -19.21
N THR A 111 -26.41 -26.08 -19.55
CA THR A 111 -27.01 -26.27 -20.89
C THR A 111 -26.22 -25.57 -22.00
N LEU A 112 -25.69 -24.37 -21.75
CA LEU A 112 -24.80 -23.68 -22.70
C LEU A 112 -23.46 -24.44 -22.88
N GLN A 113 -22.91 -25.00 -21.82
CA GLN A 113 -21.67 -25.80 -21.87
C GLN A 113 -21.88 -27.16 -22.56
N GLY A 114 -23.06 -27.77 -22.41
CA GLY A 114 -23.45 -29.01 -23.11
C GLY A 114 -23.69 -28.83 -24.62
N ARG A 115 -24.05 -27.62 -25.08
CA ARG A 115 -24.17 -27.31 -26.52
C ARG A 115 -22.82 -27.09 -27.21
N SER A 116 -21.80 -26.64 -26.48
CA SER A 116 -20.45 -26.42 -27.03
C SER A 116 -19.64 -27.71 -27.27
N SER A 117 -20.11 -28.86 -26.78
CA SER A 117 -19.40 -30.14 -26.87
C SER A 117 -19.91 -31.07 -27.99
N ARG A 118 -20.92 -30.65 -28.77
CA ARG A 118 -21.57 -31.50 -29.80
C ARG A 118 -21.19 -31.20 -31.26
N SER A 119 -20.19 -30.35 -31.50
CA SER A 119 -19.64 -30.11 -32.84
C SER A 119 -18.17 -30.53 -32.94
N ARG A 120 -17.90 -31.83 -32.90
CA ARG A 120 -16.67 -32.42 -33.44
C ARG A 120 -17.03 -33.68 -34.21
N SER A 121 -17.13 -33.53 -35.53
CA SER A 121 -17.12 -34.65 -36.47
C SER A 121 -15.67 -34.94 -36.90
N PRO A 122 -15.34 -36.19 -37.28
CA PRO A 122 -13.96 -36.67 -37.45
C PRO A 122 -13.42 -36.50 -38.88
N SER A 123 -12.09 -36.57 -39.00
CA SER A 123 -11.24 -36.44 -40.20
C SER A 123 -11.61 -37.35 -41.38
N PRO A 124 -10.99 -37.13 -42.56
CA PRO A 124 -9.92 -38.06 -42.94
C PRO A 124 -8.69 -37.42 -43.61
N ASP A 125 -7.51 -37.95 -43.30
CA ASP A 125 -6.32 -37.97 -44.19
C ASP A 125 -6.48 -39.10 -45.23
N PRO A 126 -5.76 -39.10 -46.37
CA PRO A 126 -4.50 -39.88 -46.38
C PRO A 126 -3.37 -39.40 -47.35
N CYS A 127 -2.18 -39.93 -47.08
CA CYS A 127 -1.09 -40.29 -48.01
C CYS A 127 0.06 -39.31 -48.33
N SER A 128 1.18 -39.57 -47.63
CA SER A 128 2.52 -39.95 -48.17
C SER A 128 3.21 -39.09 -49.24
N ARG A 129 4.43 -38.62 -48.94
CA ARG A 129 5.68 -39.10 -49.60
C ARG A 129 6.94 -38.44 -49.03
N SER A 130 7.93 -39.30 -48.84
CA SER A 130 9.32 -39.05 -48.48
C SER A 130 10.04 -38.19 -49.51
N HIS A 131 10.96 -37.30 -49.09
CA HIS A 131 12.32 -37.24 -49.63
C HIS A 131 13.24 -36.28 -48.87
N SER A 132 14.51 -36.64 -48.96
CA SER A 132 15.65 -36.26 -48.15
C SER A 132 16.35 -35.00 -48.68
N ARG A 133 17.24 -34.46 -47.83
CA ARG A 133 18.56 -33.85 -48.17
C ARG A 133 18.64 -32.33 -48.47
N SER A 134 19.36 -31.67 -47.55
CA SER A 134 20.55 -30.81 -47.79
C SER A 134 20.40 -29.28 -47.98
N ARG A 135 20.97 -28.57 -46.99
CA ARG A 135 21.99 -27.49 -47.08
C ARG A 135 21.66 -26.11 -47.70
N SER A 136 22.31 -25.12 -47.06
CA SER A 136 22.71 -23.75 -47.50
C SER A 136 21.66 -22.65 -47.30
N ARG A 137 21.84 -21.71 -46.37
CA ARG A 137 22.71 -20.50 -46.35
C ARG A 137 22.04 -19.26 -47.00
N SER A 138 22.01 -18.21 -46.18
CA SER A 138 22.09 -16.75 -46.47
C SER A 138 20.85 -15.92 -46.88
N ARG A 139 20.54 -14.99 -45.94
CA ARG A 139 20.53 -13.50 -46.08
C ARG A 139 19.28 -12.76 -46.59
N SER A 140 19.07 -11.62 -45.88
CA SER A 140 18.34 -10.37 -46.21
C SER A 140 16.82 -10.49 -46.39
N GLY A 141 15.96 -9.66 -45.84
CA GLY A 141 16.12 -8.34 -45.24
C GLY A 141 15.00 -7.45 -45.78
N SER A 142 13.91 -7.25 -45.03
CA SER A 142 13.28 -5.94 -44.79
C SER A 142 11.99 -6.06 -43.97
N PRO A 143 11.73 -5.09 -43.07
CA PRO A 143 10.59 -5.06 -42.16
C PRO A 143 9.43 -4.29 -42.79
N SER A 144 8.19 -4.76 -42.60
CA SER A 144 7.04 -3.88 -42.75
C SER A 144 6.04 -4.11 -41.64
N ALA A 145 5.82 -3.01 -40.93
CA ALA A 145 4.97 -2.86 -39.79
C ALA A 145 3.50 -2.97 -40.19
N ILE A 146 2.80 -3.91 -39.57
CA ILE A 146 1.48 -3.63 -39.01
C ILE A 146 1.50 -4.28 -37.63
N MET A 147 1.86 -3.49 -36.61
CA MET A 147 1.45 -3.83 -35.24
C MET A 147 -0.07 -3.74 -35.22
N LYS A 148 -0.75 -4.85 -35.55
CA LYS A 148 -2.12 -5.07 -35.11
C LYS A 148 -2.02 -5.03 -33.59
N ILE A 149 -2.48 -3.92 -33.00
CA ILE A 149 -2.77 -3.81 -31.57
C ILE A 149 -3.80 -4.92 -31.32
N ARG A 150 -3.28 -6.09 -30.96
CA ARG A 150 -4.07 -7.24 -30.59
C ARG A 150 -4.59 -6.88 -29.21
N THR A 151 -5.82 -6.36 -29.16
CA THR A 151 -6.57 -6.16 -27.92
C THR A 151 -6.33 -7.37 -27.03
N PRO A 152 -5.61 -7.22 -25.90
CA PRO A 152 -5.30 -8.37 -25.07
C PRO A 152 -6.62 -8.98 -24.61
N SER A 153 -6.79 -10.29 -24.82
CA SER A 153 -7.97 -10.99 -24.35
C SER A 153 -8.15 -10.69 -22.85
N PRO A 154 -9.35 -10.37 -22.34
CA PRO A 154 -9.55 -9.95 -20.95
C PRO A 154 -9.01 -10.94 -19.91
N ASN A 155 -8.95 -12.23 -20.26
CA ASN A 155 -8.38 -13.27 -19.40
C ASN A 155 -6.84 -13.21 -19.31
N ARG A 156 -6.14 -12.71 -20.33
CA ARG A 156 -4.67 -12.60 -20.35
C ARG A 156 -4.16 -11.42 -19.51
N SER A 157 -4.85 -10.29 -19.55
CA SER A 157 -4.52 -9.11 -18.72
C SER A 157 -4.79 -9.37 -17.23
N LYS A 158 -5.89 -10.06 -16.91
CA LYS A 158 -6.21 -10.48 -15.53
C LYS A 158 -5.18 -11.46 -14.95
N LEU A 159 -4.81 -12.50 -15.69
CA LEU A 159 -3.78 -13.46 -15.25
C LEU A 159 -2.41 -12.79 -15.06
N SER A 160 -2.07 -11.85 -15.95
CA SER A 160 -0.86 -11.02 -15.79
C SER A 160 -0.93 -10.15 -14.53
N SER A 161 -2.08 -9.53 -14.23
CA SER A 161 -2.25 -8.70 -13.02
C SER A 161 -2.14 -9.52 -11.72
N VAL A 162 -2.76 -10.70 -11.68
CA VAL A 162 -2.66 -11.62 -10.52
C VAL A 162 -1.22 -12.09 -10.32
N ALA A 163 -0.52 -12.47 -11.40
CA ALA A 163 0.88 -12.88 -11.33
C ALA A 163 1.80 -11.74 -10.85
N ARG A 164 1.59 -10.50 -11.34
CA ARG A 164 2.32 -9.31 -10.86
C ARG A 164 2.07 -9.06 -9.38
N LYS A 165 0.80 -9.12 -8.95
CA LYS A 165 0.43 -8.96 -7.53
C LYS A 165 1.14 -10.02 -6.69
N ALA A 166 1.07 -11.29 -7.07
CA ALA A 166 1.75 -12.38 -6.36
C ALA A 166 3.27 -12.19 -6.27
N ALA A 167 3.91 -11.77 -7.37
CA ALA A 167 5.35 -11.47 -7.38
C ALA A 167 5.72 -10.31 -6.44
N LEU A 168 4.90 -9.26 -6.38
CA LEU A 168 5.12 -8.14 -5.47
C LEU A 168 4.90 -8.51 -4.00
N LEU A 169 3.90 -9.36 -3.72
CA LEU A 169 3.68 -9.91 -2.37
C LEU A 169 4.88 -10.76 -1.92
N SER A 170 5.43 -11.60 -2.82
CA SER A 170 6.65 -12.36 -2.56
C SER A 170 7.82 -11.44 -2.25
N ARG A 171 8.10 -10.45 -3.12
CA ARG A 171 9.21 -9.51 -2.91
C ARG A 171 9.08 -8.72 -1.61
N PHE A 172 7.88 -8.32 -1.22
CA PHE A 172 7.66 -7.64 0.06
C PHE A 172 7.86 -8.59 1.26
N SER A 173 7.48 -9.86 1.12
CA SER A 173 7.78 -10.89 2.11
C SER A 173 9.29 -11.16 2.22
N ASP A 174 10.01 -11.18 1.09
CA ASP A 174 11.46 -11.34 1.03
C ASP A 174 12.18 -10.13 1.62
N ALA A 175 11.65 -8.92 1.40
CA ALA A 175 12.15 -7.70 2.02
C ALA A 175 12.03 -7.75 3.55
N TYR A 176 10.96 -8.36 4.09
CA TYR A 176 10.81 -8.60 5.52
C TYR A 176 11.75 -9.69 6.06
N SER A 177 11.89 -10.79 5.33
CA SER A 177 12.60 -11.98 5.82
C SER A 177 14.12 -11.92 5.63
N GLN A 178 14.60 -11.17 4.64
CA GLN A 178 16.03 -11.05 4.30
C GLN A 178 16.51 -9.60 4.36
N ALA A 179 16.01 -8.72 3.48
CA ALA A 179 16.57 -7.36 3.35
C ALA A 179 16.51 -6.55 4.66
N ARG A 180 15.45 -6.75 5.46
CA ARG A 180 15.31 -6.18 6.80
C ARG A 180 16.43 -6.66 7.75
N LEU A 181 16.75 -7.95 7.74
CA LEU A 181 17.80 -8.51 8.59
C LEU A 181 19.18 -8.04 8.15
N ASP A 182 19.42 -7.94 6.84
CA ASP A 182 20.66 -7.38 6.30
C ASP A 182 20.85 -5.92 6.73
N ALA A 183 19.80 -5.10 6.59
CA ALA A 183 19.78 -3.73 7.09
C ALA A 183 20.01 -3.65 8.60
N GLN A 184 19.40 -4.55 9.37
CA GLN A 184 19.60 -4.64 10.82
C GLN A 184 21.05 -5.00 11.17
N CYS A 185 21.68 -5.90 10.44
CA CYS A 185 23.08 -6.27 10.61
C CYS A 185 24.02 -5.10 10.31
N LEU A 186 23.72 -4.29 9.27
CA LEU A 186 24.49 -3.08 8.97
C LEU A 186 24.36 -2.04 10.07
N LEU A 187 23.12 -1.77 10.52
CA LEU A 187 22.84 -0.78 11.56
C LEU A 187 23.41 -1.15 12.93
N ARG A 188 23.43 -2.44 13.28
CA ARG A 188 24.00 -2.92 14.54
C ARG A 188 25.51 -2.71 14.67
N ARG A 189 26.22 -2.40 13.58
CA ARG A 189 27.64 -1.99 13.65
C ARG A 189 27.81 -0.58 14.20
N CYS A 190 26.74 0.22 14.21
CA CYS A 190 26.74 1.63 14.60
C CYS A 190 25.81 1.93 15.78
N ILE A 191 24.83 1.05 16.06
CA ILE A 191 23.78 1.26 17.07
C ILE A 191 23.59 -0.02 17.90
N ASP A 192 23.86 0.06 19.20
CA ASP A 192 23.74 -1.08 20.11
C ASP A 192 22.29 -1.42 20.49
N LYS A 193 21.42 -0.41 20.53
CA LYS A 193 20.03 -0.57 20.95
C LYS A 193 19.20 -1.18 19.82
N ALA A 194 18.85 -2.46 19.97
CA ALA A 194 18.02 -3.20 19.01
C ALA A 194 16.68 -2.50 18.69
N GLU A 195 16.03 -1.91 19.71
CA GLU A 195 14.79 -1.14 19.53
C GLU A 195 14.98 0.03 18.56
N THR A 196 16.07 0.80 18.70
CA THR A 196 16.35 1.94 17.80
C THR A 196 16.56 1.47 16.37
N VAL A 197 17.30 0.37 16.18
CA VAL A 197 17.54 -0.22 14.87
C VAL A 197 16.22 -0.62 14.19
N GLN A 198 15.33 -1.29 14.91
CA GLN A 198 14.04 -1.71 14.37
C GLN A 198 13.12 -0.51 14.06
N ARG A 199 13.12 0.53 14.91
CA ARG A 199 12.40 1.79 14.65
C ARG A 199 12.90 2.49 13.38
N ILE A 200 14.22 2.53 13.16
CA ILE A 200 14.82 3.11 11.94
C ILE A 200 14.34 2.35 10.71
N ILE A 201 14.40 1.02 10.72
CA ILE A 201 13.99 0.20 9.56
C ILE A 201 12.49 0.37 9.28
N TYR A 202 11.65 0.38 10.32
CA TYR A 202 10.22 0.64 10.17
C TYR A 202 9.95 2.02 9.55
N ILE A 203 10.59 3.07 10.07
CA ILE A 203 10.44 4.44 9.53
C ILE A 203 10.93 4.53 8.10
N ALA A 204 12.09 3.95 7.78
CA ALA A 204 12.61 3.88 6.41
C ALA A 204 11.59 3.24 5.45
N THR A 205 10.96 2.16 5.89
CA THR A 205 9.92 1.46 5.12
C THR A 205 8.69 2.36 4.92
N VAL A 206 8.20 3.00 5.97
CA VAL A 206 7.02 3.89 5.91
C VAL A 206 7.27 5.10 5.02
N GLU A 207 8.42 5.76 5.18
CA GLU A 207 8.80 6.92 4.36
C GLU A 207 9.02 6.52 2.90
N ALA A 208 9.60 5.35 2.63
CA ALA A 208 9.75 4.82 1.27
C ALA A 208 8.39 4.61 0.58
N PHE A 209 7.41 4.01 1.27
CA PHE A 209 6.05 3.88 0.75
C PHE A 209 5.39 5.23 0.48
N HIS A 210 5.60 6.20 1.37
CA HIS A 210 5.06 7.54 1.21
C HIS A 210 5.66 8.27 0.00
N VAL A 211 6.99 8.31 -0.11
CA VAL A 211 7.70 8.94 -1.24
C VAL A 211 7.34 8.26 -2.56
N ALA A 212 7.40 6.92 -2.62
CA ALA A 212 7.07 6.16 -3.82
C ALA A 212 5.61 6.42 -4.27
N LYS A 213 4.67 6.54 -3.33
CA LYS A 213 3.28 6.90 -3.65
C LYS A 213 3.15 8.29 -4.24
N MET A 214 3.86 9.27 -3.69
CA MET A 214 3.87 10.63 -4.26
C MET A 214 4.50 10.63 -5.65
N ALA A 215 5.62 9.91 -5.83
CA ALA A 215 6.29 9.77 -7.13
C ALA A 215 5.38 9.12 -8.16
N PHE A 216 4.63 8.06 -7.79
CA PHE A 216 3.67 7.40 -8.66
C PHE A 216 2.53 8.33 -9.08
N ARG A 217 1.97 9.10 -8.14
CA ARG A 217 0.93 10.10 -8.45
C ARG A 217 1.43 11.12 -9.47
N HIS A 218 2.64 11.64 -9.29
CA HIS A 218 3.25 12.56 -10.24
C HIS A 218 3.50 11.90 -11.60
N PHE A 219 3.99 10.66 -11.63
CA PHE A 219 4.19 9.90 -12.85
C PHE A 219 2.88 9.70 -13.61
N LYS A 220 1.82 9.24 -12.92
CA LYS A 220 0.49 9.08 -13.51
C LYS A 220 -0.05 10.39 -14.08
N ILE A 221 0.10 11.52 -13.38
CA ILE A 221 -0.31 12.83 -13.90
C ILE A 221 0.45 13.19 -15.19
N ARG A 222 1.77 12.95 -15.24
CA ARG A 222 2.57 13.19 -16.45
C ARG A 222 2.11 12.33 -17.63
N VAL A 223 1.92 11.03 -17.40
CA VAL A 223 1.44 10.09 -18.42
C VAL A 223 0.07 10.48 -18.95
N ARG A 224 -0.86 10.87 -18.08
CA ARG A 224 -2.18 11.38 -18.50
C ARG A 224 -2.03 12.58 -19.42
N LYS A 225 -1.23 13.58 -19.02
CA LYS A 225 -1.01 14.79 -19.81
C LYS A 225 -0.39 14.49 -21.18
N SER A 226 0.58 13.57 -21.25
CA SER A 226 1.21 13.19 -22.51
C SER A 226 0.27 12.41 -23.44
N LEU A 227 -0.65 11.62 -22.90
CA LEU A 227 -1.60 10.82 -23.68
C LEU A 227 -2.91 11.57 -24.02
N THR A 228 -3.20 12.69 -23.35
CA THR A 228 -4.44 13.48 -23.53
C THR A 228 -4.68 13.88 -25.00
N PRO A 229 -3.68 14.36 -25.78
CA PRO A 229 -3.91 14.75 -27.18
C PRO A 229 -4.35 13.60 -28.10
N SER A 230 -4.01 12.35 -27.74
CA SER A 230 -4.22 11.18 -28.60
C SER A 230 -5.55 10.45 -28.34
N TYR A 231 -6.30 10.82 -27.30
CA TYR A 231 -7.44 10.04 -26.78
C TYR A 231 -8.70 10.86 -26.49
N VAL A 232 -8.81 12.08 -27.03
CA VAL A 232 -9.99 12.93 -26.86
C VAL A 232 -11.26 12.16 -27.28
N GLY A 233 -12.14 11.86 -26.33
CA GLY A 233 -13.45 11.22 -26.56
C GLY A 233 -13.50 9.68 -26.47
N SER A 234 -12.40 8.98 -26.13
CA SER A 234 -12.41 7.53 -25.93
C SER A 234 -12.63 7.14 -24.47
N ASN A 235 -13.54 6.19 -24.22
CA ASN A 235 -13.79 5.61 -22.90
C ASN A 235 -12.62 4.75 -22.37
N ASP A 236 -11.64 4.42 -23.21
CA ASP A 236 -10.49 3.56 -22.87
C ASP A 236 -9.24 4.32 -22.41
N PHE A 237 -9.32 5.64 -22.25
CA PHE A 237 -8.18 6.47 -21.88
C PHE A 237 -7.50 6.04 -20.57
N GLU A 238 -8.28 5.70 -19.54
CA GLU A 238 -7.73 5.24 -18.25
C GLU A 238 -6.99 3.91 -18.38
N ASN A 239 -7.52 3.00 -19.21
CA ASN A 239 -6.89 1.71 -19.49
C ASN A 239 -5.56 1.91 -20.23
N ALA A 240 -5.53 2.80 -21.23
CA ALA A 240 -4.31 3.14 -21.95
C ALA A 240 -3.23 3.80 -21.04
N VAL A 241 -3.65 4.65 -20.11
CA VAL A 241 -2.75 5.24 -19.10
C VAL A 241 -2.19 4.15 -18.18
N SER A 242 -3.03 3.25 -17.68
CA SER A 242 -2.61 2.14 -16.82
C SER A 242 -1.66 1.18 -17.54
N ASP A 243 -1.99 0.78 -18.77
CA ASP A 243 -1.14 -0.09 -19.60
C ASP A 243 0.22 0.57 -19.88
N TYR A 244 0.23 1.87 -20.22
CA TYR A 244 1.48 2.61 -20.40
C TYR A 244 2.33 2.59 -19.14
N ILE A 245 1.74 2.85 -17.97
CA ILE A 245 2.45 2.84 -16.68
C ILE A 245 3.03 1.46 -16.39
N ILE A 246 2.26 0.40 -16.59
CA ILE A 246 2.69 -0.99 -16.34
C ILE A 246 3.86 -1.37 -17.25
N CYS A 247 3.85 -0.94 -18.51
CA CYS A 247 4.93 -1.19 -19.45
C CYS A 247 6.20 -0.36 -19.20
N HIS A 248 6.12 0.73 -18.44
CA HIS A 248 7.23 1.68 -18.22
C HIS A 248 7.54 1.90 -16.73
N LEU A 249 7.40 0.85 -15.92
CA LEU A 249 7.76 0.89 -14.49
C LEU A 249 9.27 1.11 -14.26
N ASP A 250 10.10 0.77 -15.24
CA ASP A 250 11.55 0.96 -15.26
C ASP A 250 11.98 2.42 -15.36
N LEU A 251 11.11 3.31 -15.86
CA LEU A 251 11.35 4.76 -15.89
C LEU A 251 11.27 5.41 -14.49
N TYR A 252 10.99 4.64 -13.45
CA TYR A 252 10.98 5.11 -12.08
C TYR A 252 12.39 5.49 -11.60
N ASP A 253 12.58 6.77 -11.28
CA ASP A 253 13.81 7.25 -10.64
C ASP A 253 13.83 6.89 -9.15
N ALA A 254 14.31 5.68 -8.88
CA ALA A 254 14.49 5.17 -7.53
C ALA A 254 15.54 5.98 -6.75
N GLN A 255 16.56 6.56 -7.40
CA GLN A 255 17.62 7.28 -6.70
C GLN A 255 17.11 8.61 -6.14
N SER A 256 16.33 9.37 -6.91
CA SER A 256 15.69 10.57 -6.37
C SER A 256 14.80 10.23 -5.18
N SER A 257 14.05 9.12 -5.26
CA SER A 257 13.17 8.69 -4.16
C SER A 257 13.97 8.27 -2.91
N VAL A 258 15.09 7.58 -3.07
CA VAL A 258 16.01 7.24 -1.96
C VAL A 258 16.52 8.49 -1.27
N ASN A 259 16.95 9.50 -2.03
CA ASN A 259 17.44 10.76 -1.46
C ASN A 259 16.33 11.50 -0.69
N ASP A 260 15.10 11.49 -1.19
CA ASP A 260 13.94 12.08 -0.52
C ASP A 260 13.62 11.38 0.80
N VAL A 261 13.72 10.05 0.84
CA VAL A 261 13.52 9.25 2.06
C VAL A 261 14.63 9.54 3.08
N ILE A 262 15.89 9.56 2.68
CA ILE A 262 17.02 9.88 3.57
C ILE A 262 16.83 11.26 4.19
N ARG A 263 16.42 12.27 3.40
CA ARG A 263 16.10 13.60 3.92
C ARG A 263 14.94 13.58 4.92
N ALA A 264 13.89 12.80 4.64
CA ALA A 264 12.75 12.65 5.54
C ALA A 264 13.11 11.94 6.85
N MET A 265 14.01 10.96 6.81
CA MET A 265 14.51 10.27 8.01
C MET A 265 15.39 11.18 8.87
N ASN A 266 16.26 12.00 8.25
CA ASN A 266 17.14 12.93 8.96
C ASN A 266 16.41 14.00 9.79
N ILE A 267 15.16 14.33 9.42
CA ILE A 267 14.33 15.28 10.17
C ILE A 267 13.38 14.61 11.17
N ASN A 268 13.38 13.27 11.26
CA ASN A 268 12.38 12.54 12.02
C ASN A 268 12.71 12.53 13.53
N PRO A 269 11.86 13.08 14.41
CA PRO A 269 12.17 13.22 15.83
C PRO A 269 12.17 11.89 16.62
N LYS A 270 11.69 10.79 16.02
CA LYS A 270 11.65 9.47 16.68
C LYS A 270 12.95 8.68 16.53
N ILE A 271 13.81 9.08 15.60
CA ILE A 271 15.08 8.41 15.33
C ILE A 271 16.20 9.42 15.38
N SER A 272 17.29 9.04 16.02
CA SER A 272 18.53 9.77 16.01
C SER A 272 19.61 8.81 15.56
N PHE A 273 20.28 9.15 14.46
CA PHE A 273 21.52 8.46 14.11
C PHE A 273 22.68 9.14 14.85
N PRO A 274 23.72 8.39 15.27
CA PRO A 274 24.97 9.00 15.69
C PRO A 274 25.47 9.96 14.59
N PRO A 275 25.95 11.17 14.92
CA PRO A 275 26.37 12.15 13.92
C PRO A 275 27.52 11.67 13.02
N GLU A 276 28.21 10.59 13.41
CA GLU A 276 29.32 10.00 12.66
C GLU A 276 28.87 9.11 11.49
N VAL A 277 27.59 8.77 11.40
CA VAL A 277 27.10 7.79 10.42
C VAL A 277 25.82 8.27 9.72
N ASP A 278 25.77 8.11 8.40
CA ASP A 278 24.65 8.56 7.57
C ASP A 278 23.71 7.39 7.22
N PHE A 279 22.41 7.70 7.11
CA PHE A 279 21.39 6.78 6.60
C PHE A 279 21.62 6.36 5.14
N CYS A 280 22.58 6.95 4.43
CA CYS A 280 23.07 6.44 3.15
C CYS A 280 23.47 4.95 3.20
N LEU A 281 23.85 4.42 4.38
CA LEU A 281 24.07 2.98 4.59
C LEU A 281 22.85 2.11 4.27
N LEU A 282 21.65 2.66 4.35
CA LEU A 282 20.39 1.98 4.05
C LEU A 282 19.93 2.19 2.61
N SER A 283 20.74 2.82 1.75
CA SER A 283 20.33 3.19 0.40
C SER A 283 19.82 2.01 -0.44
N ASP A 284 20.47 0.85 -0.38
CA ASP A 284 20.04 -0.36 -1.09
C ASP A 284 18.71 -0.90 -0.57
N PHE A 285 18.56 -0.95 0.76
CA PHE A 285 17.31 -1.35 1.40
C PHE A 285 16.17 -0.40 1.02
N ILE A 286 16.37 0.91 1.15
CA ILE A 286 15.39 1.95 0.82
C ILE A 286 15.03 1.87 -0.66
N ARG A 287 16.01 1.66 -1.54
CA ARG A 287 15.79 1.52 -2.98
C ARG A 287 14.85 0.37 -3.29
N GLU A 288 15.09 -0.81 -2.70
CA GLU A 288 14.24 -1.98 -2.92
C GLU A 288 12.80 -1.73 -2.43
N ILE A 289 12.63 -1.16 -1.23
CA ILE A 289 11.29 -0.82 -0.72
C ILE A 289 10.59 0.23 -1.60
N CYS A 290 11.30 1.26 -2.05
CA CYS A 290 10.78 2.27 -2.97
C CYS A 290 10.30 1.64 -4.30
N CYS A 291 11.06 0.70 -4.86
CA CYS A 291 10.70 -0.01 -6.08
C CYS A 291 9.45 -0.88 -5.88
N ILE A 292 9.39 -1.64 -4.77
CA ILE A 292 8.22 -2.46 -4.42
C ILE A 292 6.99 -1.56 -4.26
N ALA A 293 7.10 -0.49 -3.46
CA ALA A 293 6.00 0.40 -3.16
C ALA A 293 5.48 1.12 -4.42
N PHE A 294 6.36 1.58 -5.31
CA PHE A 294 5.98 2.21 -6.58
C PHE A 294 5.21 1.24 -7.47
N ALA A 295 5.71 0.01 -7.63
CA ALA A 295 5.04 -1.02 -8.42
C ALA A 295 3.70 -1.46 -7.80
N MET A 296 3.59 -1.48 -6.47
CA MET A 296 2.33 -1.74 -5.75
C MET A 296 1.26 -0.69 -6.01
N GLN A 297 1.63 0.57 -6.28
CA GLN A 297 0.67 1.61 -6.68
C GLN A 297 0.13 1.42 -8.12
N ALA A 298 0.82 0.64 -8.96
CA ALA A 298 0.39 0.30 -10.31
C ALA A 298 -0.52 -0.95 -10.37
N LEU A 299 -0.91 -1.49 -9.21
CA LEU A 299 -1.92 -2.55 -9.10
C LEU A 299 -3.31 -1.96 -9.05
N GLU A 300 -4.30 -2.76 -9.46
CA GLU A 300 -5.71 -2.42 -9.37
C GLU A 300 -6.45 -3.56 -8.65
N PRO A 301 -6.90 -3.33 -7.40
CA PRO A 301 -6.68 -2.14 -6.57
C PRO A 301 -5.22 -1.98 -6.08
N PRO A 302 -4.78 -0.76 -5.71
CA PRO A 302 -3.42 -0.53 -5.25
C PRO A 302 -3.20 -1.10 -3.85
N LEU A 303 -1.97 -1.57 -3.59
CA LEU A 303 -1.57 -2.04 -2.26
C LEU A 303 -0.86 -0.92 -1.49
N ASP A 304 -1.10 -0.87 -0.18
CA ASP A 304 -0.54 0.13 0.70
C ASP A 304 -0.21 -0.45 2.08
N ILE A 305 0.48 0.31 2.93
CA ILE A 305 0.82 -0.10 4.28
C ILE A 305 -0.08 0.53 5.34
N ALA A 306 -0.29 -0.19 6.43
CA ALA A 306 -0.91 0.34 7.64
C ALA A 306 0.09 1.21 8.42
N PHE A 307 -0.32 2.45 8.69
CA PHE A 307 0.41 3.38 9.56
C PHE A 307 0.16 3.00 11.01
N GLY A 308 1.26 2.71 11.72
CA GLY A 308 1.23 2.40 13.14
C GLY A 308 1.74 3.56 13.98
N ALA A 309 1.11 3.79 15.13
CA ALA A 309 1.52 4.79 16.10
C ALA A 309 2.01 4.12 17.40
N ASP A 310 3.11 4.62 17.94
CA ASP A 310 3.60 4.13 19.24
C ASP A 310 2.56 4.44 20.34
N GLY A 311 2.30 3.48 21.20
CA GLY A 311 1.29 3.55 22.26
C GLY A 311 -0.14 3.25 21.79
N GLU A 312 -0.36 2.85 20.53
CA GLU A 312 -1.67 2.39 20.10
C GLU A 312 -2.03 1.03 20.71
N VAL A 313 -3.33 0.74 20.78
CA VAL A 313 -3.83 -0.56 21.25
C VAL A 313 -3.45 -1.62 20.22
N PHE A 314 -2.82 -2.69 20.69
CA PHE A 314 -2.40 -3.79 19.83
C PHE A 314 -3.60 -4.39 19.10
N ASN A 315 -3.45 -4.60 17.79
CA ASN A 315 -4.48 -5.13 16.92
C ASN A 315 -4.02 -6.47 16.31
N ASP A 316 -4.55 -7.57 16.87
CA ASP A 316 -4.25 -8.95 16.46
C ASP A 316 -4.60 -9.25 14.99
N TYR A 317 -5.54 -8.50 14.40
CA TYR A 317 -5.91 -8.66 13.00
C TYR A 317 -4.83 -8.11 12.07
N LYS A 318 -4.22 -6.97 12.42
CA LYS A 318 -3.21 -6.28 11.59
C LYS A 318 -1.78 -6.76 11.86
N TYR A 319 -1.46 -7.12 13.11
CA TYR A 319 -0.08 -7.35 13.52
C TYR A 319 0.10 -8.69 14.23
N ARG A 320 1.30 -9.26 14.09
CA ARG A 320 1.83 -10.31 14.95
C ARG A 320 2.71 -9.70 16.02
N ARG A 321 2.74 -10.30 17.21
CA ARG A 321 3.67 -9.90 18.28
C ARG A 321 5.04 -10.49 17.99
N SER A 322 6.07 -9.67 18.11
CA SER A 322 7.46 -10.14 18.14
C SER A 322 7.73 -10.97 19.39
N TYR A 323 8.74 -11.84 19.33
CA TYR A 323 9.10 -12.74 20.44
C TYR A 323 9.53 -11.99 21.73
N ASP A 324 10.10 -10.79 21.60
CA ASP A 324 10.55 -9.94 22.70
C ASP A 324 9.41 -9.12 23.35
N SER A 325 8.18 -9.35 22.93
CA SER A 325 6.99 -8.66 23.43
C SER A 325 6.53 -9.18 24.79
N ASP A 326 6.00 -8.28 25.62
CA ASP A 326 5.12 -8.66 26.72
C ASP A 326 3.71 -8.96 26.14
N PHE A 327 3.37 -10.25 26.04
CA PHE A 327 2.09 -10.72 25.49
C PHE A 327 0.87 -10.28 26.29
N THR A 328 1.06 -9.87 27.54
CA THR A 328 -0.03 -9.34 28.38
C THR A 328 -0.20 -7.83 28.23
N ALA A 329 0.76 -7.14 27.60
CA ALA A 329 0.68 -5.71 27.39
C ALA A 329 -0.34 -5.36 26.29
N PRO A 330 -1.26 -4.41 26.54
CA PRO A 330 -2.26 -4.02 25.54
C PRO A 330 -1.73 -3.02 24.50
N LEU A 331 -0.53 -2.47 24.68
CA LEU A 331 -0.02 -1.34 23.90
C LEU A 331 1.21 -1.71 23.09
N VAL A 332 1.26 -1.18 21.88
CA VAL A 332 2.45 -1.25 21.02
C VAL A 332 3.50 -0.27 21.52
N LEU A 333 4.71 -0.77 21.76
CA LEU A 333 5.88 0.06 22.06
C LEU A 333 6.47 0.66 20.78
N TYR A 334 6.64 -0.18 19.76
CA TYR A 334 7.02 0.19 18.39
C TYR A 334 6.63 -0.88 17.38
N HIS A 335 6.57 -0.49 16.11
CA HIS A 335 6.37 -1.40 14.99
C HIS A 335 7.72 -1.81 14.40
N VAL A 336 7.84 -3.07 14.03
CA VAL A 336 9.02 -3.62 13.36
C VAL A 336 8.79 -3.69 11.85
N TRP A 337 7.58 -4.05 11.44
CA TRP A 337 7.20 -4.15 10.03
C TRP A 337 5.75 -3.73 9.82
N PRO A 338 5.43 -2.92 8.79
CA PRO A 338 4.06 -2.52 8.53
C PRO A 338 3.19 -3.69 8.03
N ALA A 339 1.89 -3.63 8.35
CA ALA A 339 0.92 -4.53 7.73
C ALA A 339 0.62 -4.07 6.30
N LEU A 340 0.49 -5.00 5.36
CA LEU A 340 0.12 -4.70 3.99
C LEU A 340 -1.40 -4.79 3.83
N MET A 341 -1.97 -3.74 3.24
CA MET A 341 -3.40 -3.48 3.15
C MET A 341 -3.84 -3.36 1.69
N GLU A 342 -5.05 -3.83 1.42
CA GLU A 342 -5.77 -3.64 0.17
C GLU A 342 -7.21 -3.24 0.51
N ASN A 343 -7.64 -2.01 0.16
CA ASN A 343 -8.99 -1.53 0.45
C ASN A 343 -9.47 -1.84 1.89
N ASP A 344 -8.63 -1.54 2.88
CA ASP A 344 -8.83 -1.80 4.32
C ASP A 344 -8.79 -3.26 4.79
N CYS A 345 -8.60 -4.22 3.87
CA CYS A 345 -8.34 -5.62 4.21
C CYS A 345 -6.84 -5.85 4.44
N VAL A 346 -6.50 -6.59 5.50
CA VAL A 346 -5.11 -7.02 5.75
C VAL A 346 -4.77 -8.17 4.82
N ILE A 347 -3.83 -7.94 3.90
CA ILE A 347 -3.31 -8.97 2.99
C ILE A 347 -2.12 -9.68 3.63
N MET A 348 -1.24 -8.95 4.31
CA MET A 348 -0.14 -9.51 5.09
C MET A 348 -0.03 -8.82 6.44
N LYS A 349 0.04 -9.61 7.51
CA LYS A 349 0.20 -9.08 8.86
C LYS A 349 1.58 -8.46 9.04
N GLY A 350 1.60 -7.28 9.66
CA GLY A 350 2.84 -6.66 10.12
C GLY A 350 3.38 -7.32 11.37
N GLU A 351 4.40 -6.69 11.95
CA GLU A 351 5.04 -7.12 13.20
C GLU A 351 5.18 -5.91 14.13
N ALA A 352 4.81 -6.09 15.39
CA ALA A 352 4.92 -5.06 16.41
C ALA A 352 5.37 -5.64 17.76
N VAL A 353 6.07 -4.81 18.53
CA VAL A 353 6.52 -5.13 19.89
C VAL A 353 5.60 -4.47 20.90
N THR A 354 5.13 -5.22 21.89
CA THR A 354 4.29 -4.70 22.96
C THR A 354 5.03 -4.72 24.29
N ARG A 355 4.83 -3.70 25.14
CA ARG A 355 5.44 -3.64 26.48
C ARG A 355 4.55 -2.91 27.47
N ARG A 356 4.48 -3.40 28.72
CA ARG A 356 3.83 -2.67 29.81
C ARG A 356 4.54 -1.32 30.02
N GLY A 357 3.76 -0.26 30.16
CA GLY A 357 4.30 1.08 30.34
C GLY A 357 4.79 1.77 29.05
N ALA A 358 4.38 1.32 27.86
CA ALA A 358 4.71 1.97 26.59
C ALA A 358 4.32 3.48 26.52
N PHE A 359 3.42 3.95 27.40
CA PHE A 359 3.11 5.38 27.55
C PHE A 359 4.15 6.21 28.34
N ILE A 360 5.12 5.56 29.01
CA ILE A 360 6.03 6.22 29.96
C ILE A 360 7.25 6.86 29.27
N SER A 361 7.48 6.61 27.97
CA SER A 361 8.59 7.23 27.22
C SER A 361 8.29 8.66 26.73
N ARG A 362 7.07 9.19 26.94
CA ARG A 362 6.79 10.61 26.75
C ARG A 362 7.35 11.39 27.95
N SER A 363 8.61 11.80 27.83
CA SER A 363 9.17 12.98 28.49
C SER A 363 8.70 13.19 29.94
N ARG A 364 9.30 12.48 30.91
CA ARG A 364 9.51 13.12 32.21
C ARG A 364 10.54 14.23 31.98
N SER A 365 10.04 15.43 31.65
CA SER A 365 10.76 16.64 32.01
C SER A 365 11.12 16.53 33.49
N PRO A 366 12.38 16.73 33.91
CA PRO A 366 12.66 16.91 35.31
C PRO A 366 11.86 18.14 35.75
N SER A 367 10.88 17.93 36.63
CA SER A 367 10.23 19.03 37.33
C SER A 367 11.32 19.92 37.91
N PRO A 368 11.25 21.26 37.80
CA PRO A 368 12.22 22.12 38.45
C PRO A 368 12.19 21.80 39.94
N ILE A 369 13.37 21.49 40.48
CA ILE A 369 13.65 21.37 41.90
C ILE A 369 13.00 22.57 42.59
N ARG A 370 12.05 22.34 43.51
CA ARG A 370 11.66 23.35 44.49
C ARG A 370 12.89 23.58 45.38
N CYS A 371 13.72 24.56 45.02
CA CYS A 371 14.69 25.11 45.95
C CYS A 371 13.90 25.80 47.07
N GLY A 372 14.04 25.27 48.28
CA GLY A 372 13.52 25.91 49.49
C GLY A 372 14.18 27.27 49.67
N LEU A 373 13.34 28.29 49.94
CA LEU A 373 13.77 29.60 50.40
C LEU A 373 14.52 29.46 51.74
N PRO A 374 15.63 30.19 51.96
CA PRO A 374 16.17 30.36 53.30
C PRO A 374 15.23 31.29 54.08
N ARG A 375 14.85 30.86 55.29
CA ARG A 375 14.28 31.75 56.30
C ARG A 375 15.39 32.65 56.82
N PHE A 376 15.18 33.97 56.77
CA PHE A 376 15.89 34.92 57.61
C PHE A 376 15.25 34.96 58.99
#